data_AF-A0AA49JEZ6-F1
#
_entry.id   AF-A0AA49JEZ6-F1
#
_cell.length_a   1.000
_cell.length_b   1.000
_cell.length_c   1.000
_cell.angle_alpha   90.00
_cell.angle_beta   90.00
_cell.angle_gamma   90.00
#
_symmetry.space_group_name_H-M   'P 1'
#
loop_
_entity.id
_entity.type
_entity.pdbx_description
1 polymer ?
#
loop_
_entity_poly.entity_id
_entity_poly.type
_entity_poly.pdbx_seq_one_letter_code
_entity_poly.pdbx_strand_id
1 'polypeptide(L)'
;MRKFIWMGLWGVMVACQQEPDVIQRTIVNCDNCSTIVDSEQNNDWQVNRNELVCVDSTGIITGTIVMDGGKVCNVGRVSSPRVLINTGEFSNYDSLITDELIIDDRSAFFNYGYVQVNSRLIVNSEGALYQQGTIEVKGNFINNGEVSGLQDEGCYPIVVRGQSVNNSSGTITGNLDICDDSATTLDTSDGSIDASVTFCSCSP
;
A
#
# COMPACT_ATOMS: atom_id res chain seq x y z
N MET A 1 -21.70 3.30 75.42
CA MET A 1 -21.76 2.05 74.65
C MET A 1 -20.99 2.23 73.37
N ARG A 2 -20.14 1.25 73.04
CA ARG A 2 -19.24 1.22 71.91
C ARG A 2 -20.01 0.97 70.61
N LYS A 3 -19.64 1.67 69.53
CA LYS A 3 -19.15 1.06 68.28
C LYS A 3 -18.64 2.12 67.31
N PHE A 4 -17.32 2.16 67.20
CA PHE A 4 -16.60 2.57 66.00
C PHE A 4 -16.84 1.51 64.92
N ILE A 5 -17.13 1.94 63.69
CA ILE A 5 -16.65 1.26 62.48
C ILE A 5 -16.13 2.35 61.55
N TRP A 6 -14.81 2.39 61.44
CA TRP A 6 -14.07 2.97 60.32
C TRP A 6 -14.06 1.92 59.21
N MET A 7 -14.48 2.29 58.00
CA MET A 7 -13.94 1.69 56.77
C MET A 7 -13.74 2.84 55.78
N GLY A 8 -12.50 3.33 55.71
CA GLY A 8 -12.06 4.14 54.59
C GLY A 8 -11.97 3.24 53.37
N LEU A 9 -12.84 3.48 52.39
CA LEU A 9 -12.53 3.13 51.01
C LEU A 9 -11.94 4.38 50.36
N TRP A 10 -10.63 4.37 50.21
CA TRP A 10 -9.98 5.15 49.15
C TRP A 10 -10.58 4.67 47.84
N GLY A 11 -11.52 5.44 47.30
CA GLY A 11 -11.90 5.33 45.90
C GLY A 11 -10.67 5.71 45.10
N VAL A 12 -9.92 4.70 44.65
CA VAL A 12 -8.99 4.87 43.55
C VAL A 12 -9.86 5.32 42.38
N MET A 13 -9.80 6.61 42.05
CA MET A 13 -10.20 7.05 40.72
C MET A 13 -9.30 6.27 39.76
N VAL A 14 -9.85 5.22 39.17
CA VAL A 14 -9.33 4.67 37.94
C VAL A 14 -9.54 5.79 36.93
N ALA A 15 -8.52 6.64 36.77
CA ALA A 15 -8.35 7.35 35.54
C ALA A 15 -8.35 6.27 34.46
N CYS A 16 -9.32 6.30 33.55
CA CYS A 16 -9.11 5.68 32.26
C CYS A 16 -7.85 6.35 31.72
N GLN A 17 -6.71 5.67 31.82
CA GLN A 17 -5.58 5.93 30.95
C GLN A 17 -6.17 5.84 29.55
N GLN A 18 -6.34 6.99 28.91
CA GLN A 18 -6.40 7.02 27.46
C GLN A 18 -5.16 6.26 27.00
N GLU A 19 -5.41 5.13 26.33
CA GLU A 19 -4.35 4.42 25.64
C GLU A 19 -3.62 5.42 24.74
N PRO A 20 -2.28 5.44 24.76
CA PRO A 20 -1.51 6.37 23.97
C PRO A 20 -1.77 6.09 22.48
N ASP A 21 -2.18 7.14 21.77
CA ASP A 21 -2.20 7.28 20.32
C ASP A 21 -2.41 5.98 19.53
N VAL A 22 -3.68 5.62 19.31
CA VAL A 22 -4.07 5.01 18.03
C VAL A 22 -3.58 5.98 16.97
N ILE A 23 -2.50 5.62 16.26
CA ILE A 23 -2.00 6.35 15.09
C ILE A 23 -3.24 6.66 14.26
N GLN A 24 -3.55 7.96 14.17
CA GLN A 24 -4.67 8.41 13.37
C GLN A 24 -4.39 7.92 11.95
N ARG A 25 -5.17 6.92 11.53
CA ARG A 25 -5.39 6.56 10.13
C ARG A 25 -5.57 7.89 9.42
N THR A 26 -4.54 8.33 8.72
CA THR A 26 -4.55 9.66 8.10
C THR A 26 -5.78 9.69 7.22
N ILE A 27 -6.64 10.68 7.47
CA ILE A 27 -7.91 10.85 6.77
C ILE A 27 -7.62 10.68 5.29
N VAL A 28 -8.26 9.66 4.70
CA VAL A 28 -8.19 9.33 3.29
C VAL A 28 -8.47 10.61 2.51
N ASN A 29 -7.47 11.15 1.82
CA ASN A 29 -7.59 12.44 1.13
C ASN A 29 -8.30 12.26 -0.24
N CYS A 30 -9.35 11.44 -0.27
CA CYS A 30 -10.24 11.28 -1.43
C CYS A 30 -11.35 12.35 -1.42
N ASP A 31 -11.06 13.56 -0.94
CA ASP A 31 -12.00 14.69 -0.94
C ASP A 31 -11.76 15.59 -2.16
N ASN A 32 -12.80 16.30 -2.61
CA ASN A 32 -12.74 17.24 -3.76
C ASN A 32 -12.36 16.60 -5.10
N CYS A 33 -12.87 15.39 -5.35
CA CYS A 33 -12.65 14.66 -6.59
C CYS A 33 -13.14 15.44 -7.81
N SER A 34 -12.33 15.52 -8.86
CA SER A 34 -12.78 16.04 -10.17
C SER A 34 -13.67 15.04 -10.89
N THR A 35 -13.53 13.74 -10.57
CA THR A 35 -14.35 12.66 -11.10
C THR A 35 -14.58 11.62 -10.01
N ILE A 36 -15.82 11.16 -9.90
CA ILE A 36 -16.23 10.12 -8.95
C ILE A 36 -16.69 8.92 -9.77
N VAL A 37 -16.14 7.75 -9.45
CA VAL A 37 -16.58 6.45 -9.95
C VAL A 37 -17.35 5.78 -8.82
N ASP A 38 -18.68 5.78 -8.92
CA ASP A 38 -19.62 5.23 -7.92
C ASP A 38 -20.34 3.95 -8.40
N SER A 39 -19.98 3.49 -9.60
CA SER A 39 -20.56 2.37 -10.32
C SER A 39 -19.53 1.73 -11.23
N GLU A 40 -19.90 0.64 -11.90
CA GLU A 40 -18.98 -0.05 -12.83
C GLU A 40 -18.69 0.79 -14.07
N GLN A 41 -17.40 0.94 -14.38
CA GLN A 41 -16.86 1.64 -15.52
C GLN A 41 -15.87 0.74 -16.25
N ASN A 42 -16.19 0.40 -17.49
CA ASN A 42 -15.43 -0.56 -18.31
C ASN A 42 -14.59 0.09 -19.42
N ASN A 43 -14.53 1.42 -19.45
CA ASN A 43 -13.70 2.17 -20.39
C ASN A 43 -12.26 2.25 -19.86
N ASP A 44 -11.31 2.44 -20.79
CA ASP A 44 -9.96 2.83 -20.42
C ASP A 44 -9.94 4.25 -19.82
N TRP A 45 -9.08 4.46 -18.83
CA TRP A 45 -8.93 5.70 -18.09
C TRP A 45 -7.60 6.34 -18.37
N GLN A 46 -7.65 7.60 -18.81
CA GLN A 46 -6.51 8.48 -18.92
C GLN A 46 -6.64 9.54 -17.83
N VAL A 47 -5.75 9.50 -16.84
CA VAL A 47 -5.71 10.48 -15.74
C VAL A 47 -4.63 11.51 -16.02
N ASN A 48 -5.04 12.75 -16.23
CA ASN A 48 -4.15 13.86 -16.59
C ASN A 48 -3.76 14.69 -15.37
N ARG A 49 -2.79 15.59 -15.57
CA ARG A 49 -2.39 16.57 -14.56
C ARG A 49 -3.60 17.36 -14.04
N ASN A 50 -3.63 17.58 -12.73
CA ASN A 50 -4.69 18.28 -11.99
C ASN A 50 -6.05 17.56 -11.93
N GLU A 51 -6.14 16.33 -12.41
CA GLU A 51 -7.30 15.48 -12.15
C GLU A 51 -7.13 14.72 -10.83
N LEU A 52 -8.23 14.58 -10.09
CA LEU A 52 -8.34 13.69 -8.95
C LEU A 52 -9.53 12.77 -9.21
N VAL A 53 -9.24 11.52 -9.56
CA VAL A 53 -10.25 10.47 -9.76
C VAL A 53 -10.42 9.72 -8.45
N CYS A 54 -11.64 9.69 -7.92
CA CYS A 54 -11.97 8.92 -6.74
C CYS A 54 -12.86 7.74 -7.13
N VAL A 55 -12.42 6.54 -6.80
CA VAL A 55 -13.25 5.34 -6.89
C VAL A 55 -13.89 5.15 -5.53
N ASP A 56 -15.19 5.40 -5.45
CA ASP A 56 -15.95 5.19 -4.22
C ASP A 56 -16.04 3.69 -3.91
N SER A 57 -16.44 3.36 -2.69
CA SER A 57 -16.69 2.00 -2.17
C SER A 57 -17.58 1.13 -3.05
N THR A 58 -18.49 1.71 -3.85
CA THR A 58 -19.32 0.99 -4.84
C THR A 58 -18.78 1.06 -6.26
N GLY A 59 -17.75 1.87 -6.49
CA GLY A 59 -17.09 2.06 -7.77
C GLY A 59 -16.27 0.85 -8.20
N ILE A 60 -16.36 0.53 -9.49
CA ILE A 60 -15.57 -0.54 -10.09
C ILE A 60 -14.94 -0.04 -11.39
N ILE A 61 -13.62 -0.11 -11.53
CA ILE A 61 -12.93 0.15 -12.82
C ILE A 61 -12.42 -1.17 -13.38
N THR A 62 -12.74 -1.48 -14.64
CA THR A 62 -12.23 -2.69 -15.32
C THR A 62 -11.36 -2.42 -16.55
N GLY A 63 -11.35 -1.19 -17.07
CA GLY A 63 -10.48 -0.79 -18.17
C GLY A 63 -9.03 -0.55 -17.76
N THR A 64 -8.16 -0.35 -18.75
CA THR A 64 -6.75 0.05 -18.54
C THR A 64 -6.70 1.40 -17.85
N ILE A 65 -5.76 1.58 -16.91
CA ILE A 65 -5.52 2.89 -16.29
C ILE A 65 -4.14 3.38 -16.71
N VAL A 66 -4.10 4.54 -17.34
CA VAL A 66 -2.87 5.27 -17.67
C VAL A 66 -2.90 6.62 -16.98
N MET A 67 -1.88 6.91 -16.17
CA MET A 67 -1.75 8.18 -15.47
C MET A 67 -0.58 8.97 -16.03
N ASP A 68 -0.88 10.09 -16.68
CA ASP A 68 0.08 11.12 -17.13
C ASP A 68 0.00 12.36 -16.23
N GLY A 69 -0.14 12.10 -14.92
CA GLY A 69 -0.22 13.07 -13.84
C GLY A 69 -1.43 12.80 -12.96
N GLY A 70 -1.84 13.84 -12.23
CA GLY A 70 -3.04 13.78 -11.41
C GLY A 70 -2.91 12.80 -10.25
N LYS A 71 -4.07 12.42 -9.71
CA LYS A 71 -4.18 11.51 -8.57
C LYS A 71 -5.34 10.54 -8.77
N VAL A 72 -5.14 9.29 -8.36
CA VAL A 72 -6.22 8.30 -8.23
C VAL A 72 -6.32 7.90 -6.76
N CYS A 73 -7.54 7.93 -6.23
CA CYS A 73 -7.85 7.57 -4.86
C CYS A 73 -8.87 6.42 -4.89
N ASN A 74 -8.42 5.19 -4.67
CA ASN A 74 -9.25 4.00 -4.79
C ASN A 74 -9.74 3.50 -3.43
N VAL A 75 -11.03 3.71 -3.14
CA VAL A 75 -11.73 3.16 -1.95
C VAL A 75 -12.68 2.01 -2.34
N GLY A 76 -12.83 1.75 -3.64
CA GLY A 76 -13.57 0.61 -4.18
C GLY A 76 -12.66 -0.41 -4.85
N ARG A 77 -13.11 -0.95 -5.98
CA ARG A 77 -12.43 -2.04 -6.66
C ARG A 77 -11.90 -1.64 -8.02
N VAL A 78 -10.60 -1.83 -8.24
CA VAL A 78 -9.99 -1.76 -9.56
C VAL A 78 -9.61 -3.17 -10.00
N SER A 79 -10.08 -3.59 -11.17
CA SER A 79 -9.79 -4.87 -11.81
C SER A 79 -9.34 -4.61 -13.24
N SER A 80 -8.15 -4.04 -13.40
CA SER A 80 -7.64 -3.52 -14.67
C SER A 80 -6.70 -4.51 -15.34
N PRO A 81 -6.67 -4.66 -16.68
CA PRO A 81 -5.59 -5.43 -17.32
C PRO A 81 -4.21 -4.79 -17.08
N ARG A 82 -4.14 -3.47 -16.93
CA ARG A 82 -2.87 -2.76 -16.72
C ARG A 82 -3.10 -1.42 -16.03
N VAL A 83 -2.27 -1.16 -15.02
CA VAL A 83 -2.12 0.16 -14.38
C VAL A 83 -0.71 0.67 -14.69
N LEU A 84 -0.64 1.76 -15.46
CA LEU A 84 0.60 2.44 -15.81
C LEU A 84 0.57 3.84 -15.21
N ILE A 85 1.52 4.12 -14.32
CA ILE A 85 1.66 5.43 -13.68
C ILE A 85 2.91 6.09 -14.27
N ASN A 86 2.75 6.81 -15.39
CA ASN A 86 3.86 7.52 -16.01
C ASN A 86 4.32 8.69 -15.14
N THR A 87 3.37 9.45 -14.58
CA THR A 87 3.58 10.47 -13.56
C THR A 87 2.32 10.57 -12.67
N GLY A 88 2.43 11.12 -11.46
CA GLY A 88 1.29 11.31 -10.54
C GLY A 88 1.26 10.34 -9.37
N GLU A 89 0.13 10.25 -8.68
CA GLU A 89 -0.02 9.45 -7.46
C GLU A 89 -1.24 8.54 -7.52
N PHE A 90 -1.07 7.24 -7.28
CA PHE A 90 -2.18 6.31 -7.09
C PHE A 90 -2.18 5.84 -5.64
N SER A 91 -3.26 6.09 -4.91
CA SER A 91 -3.48 5.57 -3.56
C SER A 91 -4.56 4.49 -3.56
N ASN A 92 -4.19 3.26 -3.22
CA ASN A 92 -5.10 2.11 -3.10
C ASN A 92 -5.46 1.87 -1.63
N TYR A 93 -6.73 2.06 -1.27
CA TYR A 93 -7.24 1.83 0.09
C TYR A 93 -8.09 0.56 0.22
N ASP A 94 -8.61 0.03 -0.89
CA ASP A 94 -9.34 -1.23 -0.91
C ASP A 94 -8.67 -2.22 -1.88
N SER A 95 -9.27 -2.58 -3.02
CA SER A 95 -8.76 -3.67 -3.87
C SER A 95 -8.27 -3.19 -5.24
N LEU A 96 -7.05 -3.59 -5.60
CA LEU A 96 -6.52 -3.53 -6.97
C LEU A 96 -6.15 -4.94 -7.43
N ILE A 97 -6.70 -5.38 -8.56
CA ILE A 97 -6.28 -6.59 -9.26
C ILE A 97 -5.86 -6.17 -10.66
N THR A 98 -4.63 -6.49 -11.04
CA THR A 98 -4.10 -6.17 -12.36
C THR A 98 -3.17 -7.24 -12.91
N ASP A 99 -2.99 -7.31 -14.23
CA ASP A 99 -1.92 -8.14 -14.79
C ASP A 99 -0.57 -7.43 -14.64
N GLU A 100 -0.56 -6.12 -14.88
CA GLU A 100 0.65 -5.30 -14.81
C GLU A 100 0.42 -4.06 -13.95
N LEU A 101 1.35 -3.82 -13.03
CA LEU A 101 1.47 -2.56 -12.30
C LEU A 101 2.86 -2.00 -12.59
N ILE A 102 2.90 -0.85 -13.27
CA ILE A 102 4.14 -0.19 -13.68
C ILE A 102 4.13 1.22 -13.09
N ILE A 103 5.13 1.51 -12.26
CA ILE A 103 5.31 2.78 -11.56
C ILE A 103 6.56 3.43 -12.16
N ASP A 104 6.35 4.50 -12.92
CA ASP A 104 7.38 5.14 -13.76
C ASP A 104 7.81 6.52 -13.22
N ASP A 105 8.50 7.30 -14.04
CA ASP A 105 9.17 8.55 -13.68
C ASP A 105 8.38 9.52 -12.79
N ARG A 106 8.92 9.80 -11.59
CA ARG A 106 8.38 10.77 -10.63
C ARG A 106 6.92 10.50 -10.29
N SER A 107 6.57 9.21 -10.23
CA SER A 107 5.27 8.75 -9.80
C SER A 107 5.37 8.00 -8.48
N ALA A 108 4.24 7.92 -7.78
CA ALA A 108 4.14 7.16 -6.54
C ALA A 108 2.88 6.28 -6.53
N PHE A 109 3.05 5.04 -6.08
CA PHE A 109 1.96 4.15 -5.74
C PHE A 109 1.96 3.93 -4.22
N PHE A 110 0.85 4.24 -3.58
CA PHE A 110 0.62 3.99 -2.17
C PHE A 110 -0.37 2.87 -2.01
N ASN A 111 0.03 1.79 -1.36
CA ASN A 111 -0.86 0.70 -1.03
C ASN A 111 -1.17 0.68 0.46
N TYR A 112 -2.44 0.86 0.78
CA TYR A 112 -2.99 0.71 2.13
C TYR A 112 -3.99 -0.45 2.22
N GLY A 113 -4.31 -1.08 1.09
CA GLY A 113 -5.30 -2.16 0.98
C GLY A 113 -4.69 -3.46 0.44
N TYR A 114 -5.38 -4.10 -0.48
CA TYR A 114 -4.92 -5.33 -1.14
C TYR A 114 -4.63 -5.08 -2.62
N VAL A 115 -3.49 -5.58 -3.08
CA VAL A 115 -3.11 -5.58 -4.49
C VAL A 115 -2.78 -7.01 -4.92
N GLN A 116 -3.28 -7.42 -6.07
CA GLN A 116 -2.84 -8.62 -6.76
C GLN A 116 -2.32 -8.24 -8.15
N VAL A 117 -1.08 -8.64 -8.45
CA VAL A 117 -0.43 -8.46 -9.74
C VAL A 117 -0.20 -9.83 -10.38
N ASN A 118 -0.87 -10.14 -11.48
CA ASN A 118 -0.82 -11.48 -12.07
C ASN A 118 0.47 -11.76 -12.84
N SER A 119 1.07 -10.73 -13.46
CA SER A 119 2.22 -10.88 -14.36
C SER A 119 3.47 -10.16 -13.85
N ARG A 120 3.43 -8.83 -13.72
CA ARG A 120 4.63 -8.08 -13.32
C ARG A 120 4.32 -6.80 -12.56
N LEU A 121 5.02 -6.63 -11.45
CA LEU A 121 5.15 -5.40 -10.71
C LEU A 121 6.52 -4.79 -11.03
N ILE A 122 6.53 -3.61 -11.64
CA ILE A 122 7.77 -2.90 -12.00
C ILE A 122 7.76 -1.53 -11.34
N VAL A 123 8.82 -1.26 -10.56
CA VAL A 123 9.15 0.07 -10.05
C VAL A 123 10.38 0.55 -10.81
N ASN A 124 10.23 1.56 -11.69
CA ASN A 124 11.35 2.12 -12.45
C ASN A 124 12.17 3.10 -11.61
N SER A 125 13.34 3.55 -12.10
CA SER A 125 14.36 4.27 -11.32
C SER A 125 13.91 5.56 -10.63
N GLU A 126 12.86 6.20 -11.11
CA GLU A 126 12.28 7.40 -10.51
C GLU A 126 10.84 7.17 -9.99
N GLY A 127 10.38 5.91 -10.01
CA GLY A 127 9.11 5.50 -9.42
C GLY A 127 9.26 5.11 -7.96
N ALA A 128 8.20 5.31 -7.19
CA ALA A 128 8.15 4.96 -5.77
C ALA A 128 6.94 4.08 -5.42
N LEU A 129 7.18 3.01 -4.68
CA LEU A 129 6.17 2.14 -4.08
C LEU A 129 6.21 2.27 -2.56
N TYR A 130 5.12 2.75 -1.98
CA TYR A 130 4.91 2.86 -0.55
C TYR A 130 3.89 1.83 -0.07
N GLN A 131 4.31 0.97 0.84
CA GLN A 131 3.56 -0.22 1.23
C GLN A 131 3.11 -0.14 2.70
N GLN A 132 1.81 -0.30 2.93
CA GLN A 132 1.16 -0.48 4.23
C GLN A 132 -0.05 -1.44 4.12
N GLY A 133 -0.14 -2.19 3.03
CA GLY A 133 -1.19 -3.18 2.75
C GLY A 133 -0.59 -4.52 2.32
N THR A 134 -1.33 -5.43 1.71
CA THR A 134 -0.74 -6.66 1.13
C THR A 134 -0.59 -6.50 -0.37
N ILE A 135 0.55 -6.95 -0.92
CA ILE A 135 0.73 -7.12 -2.36
C ILE A 135 1.04 -8.59 -2.64
N GLU A 136 0.26 -9.22 -3.50
CA GLU A 136 0.57 -10.52 -4.08
C GLU A 136 1.02 -10.36 -5.54
N VAL A 137 2.25 -10.72 -5.84
CA VAL A 137 2.82 -10.75 -7.18
C VAL A 137 2.94 -12.20 -7.64
N LYS A 138 2.05 -12.64 -8.52
CA LYS A 138 2.06 -14.02 -9.05
C LYS A 138 3.16 -14.27 -10.06
N GLY A 139 3.60 -13.22 -10.75
CA GLY A 139 4.77 -13.26 -11.62
C GLY A 139 5.94 -12.52 -11.00
N ASN A 140 6.53 -11.59 -11.74
CA ASN A 140 7.82 -11.01 -11.36
C ASN A 140 7.68 -9.67 -10.62
N PHE A 141 8.47 -9.51 -9.56
CA PHE A 141 8.70 -8.24 -8.89
C PHE A 141 10.07 -7.69 -9.32
N ILE A 142 10.09 -6.51 -9.94
CA ILE A 142 11.31 -5.88 -10.44
C ILE A 142 11.40 -4.47 -9.86
N ASN A 143 12.38 -4.25 -9.01
CA ASN A 143 12.69 -2.94 -8.44
C ASN A 143 13.94 -2.33 -9.07
N ASN A 144 13.76 -1.15 -9.66
CA ASN A 144 14.83 -0.26 -10.09
C ASN A 144 14.79 1.09 -9.36
N GLY A 145 13.73 1.38 -8.60
CA GLY A 145 13.48 2.66 -7.93
C GLY A 145 13.36 2.52 -6.42
N GLU A 146 12.39 3.21 -5.82
CA GLU A 146 12.17 3.21 -4.37
C GLU A 146 11.02 2.29 -3.97
N VAL A 147 11.28 1.38 -3.02
CA VAL A 147 10.25 0.58 -2.35
C VAL A 147 10.41 0.79 -0.85
N SER A 148 9.35 1.21 -0.17
CA SER A 148 9.43 1.51 1.25
C SER A 148 8.21 1.00 2.01
N GLY A 149 8.44 0.25 3.09
CA GLY A 149 7.41 -0.07 4.08
C GLY A 149 7.12 1.16 4.94
N LEU A 150 5.86 1.59 4.98
CA LEU A 150 5.43 2.69 5.85
C LEU A 150 5.42 2.24 7.31
N GLN A 151 5.69 3.18 8.23
CA GLN A 151 5.78 2.90 9.66
C GLN A 151 4.40 2.61 10.25
N ASP A 152 4.03 1.33 10.29
CA ASP A 152 2.85 0.85 11.01
C ASP A 152 3.17 -0.46 11.74
N GLU A 153 2.46 -0.71 12.84
CA GLU A 153 2.48 -1.96 13.60
C GLU A 153 1.58 -2.98 12.89
N GLY A 154 2.06 -3.55 11.80
CA GLY A 154 1.33 -4.58 11.07
C GLY A 154 2.25 -5.28 10.11
N CYS A 155 1.91 -6.53 9.79
CA CYS A 155 2.61 -7.21 8.71
C CYS A 155 1.85 -7.17 7.40
N TYR A 156 2.51 -6.60 6.40
CA TYR A 156 1.96 -6.17 5.13
C TYR A 156 2.89 -6.64 4.01
N PRO A 157 3.00 -7.97 3.80
CA PRO A 157 4.05 -8.52 2.98
C PRO A 157 3.85 -8.19 1.49
N ILE A 158 4.97 -8.11 0.77
CA ILE A 158 5.00 -8.31 -0.67
C ILE A 158 5.31 -9.78 -0.89
N VAL A 159 4.31 -10.56 -1.29
CA VAL A 159 4.47 -11.98 -1.60
C VAL A 159 4.76 -12.14 -3.09
N VAL A 160 5.87 -12.77 -3.45
CA VAL A 160 6.32 -12.95 -4.84
C VAL A 160 6.41 -14.43 -5.17
N ARG A 161 5.74 -14.85 -6.26
CA ARG A 161 5.72 -16.26 -6.71
C ARG A 161 6.53 -16.51 -7.97
N GLY A 162 6.82 -15.46 -8.74
CA GLY A 162 7.79 -15.49 -9.83
C GLY A 162 9.15 -14.99 -9.34
N GLN A 163 9.87 -14.26 -10.19
CA GLN A 163 11.20 -13.77 -9.82
C GLN A 163 11.13 -12.49 -9.00
N SER A 164 11.97 -12.37 -7.97
CA SER A 164 12.15 -11.12 -7.22
C SER A 164 13.53 -10.50 -7.44
N VAL A 165 13.55 -9.30 -8.02
CA VAL A 165 14.77 -8.62 -8.45
C VAL A 165 14.83 -7.21 -7.88
N ASN A 166 15.86 -6.92 -7.11
CA ASN A 166 16.28 -5.56 -6.75
C ASN A 166 17.56 -5.21 -7.49
N ASN A 167 17.44 -4.48 -8.59
CA ASN A 167 18.56 -4.09 -9.44
C ASN A 167 19.45 -3.05 -8.74
N SER A 168 20.63 -2.78 -9.30
CA SER A 168 21.65 -1.91 -8.69
C SER A 168 21.19 -0.46 -8.39
N SER A 169 20.17 0.03 -9.08
CA SER A 169 19.56 1.34 -8.80
C SER A 169 18.42 1.28 -7.78
N GLY A 170 17.88 0.08 -7.54
CA GLY A 170 16.77 -0.15 -6.63
C GLY A 170 17.18 0.02 -5.17
N THR A 171 16.27 0.59 -4.39
CA THR A 171 16.39 0.78 -2.95
C THR A 171 15.14 0.23 -2.27
N ILE A 172 15.32 -0.63 -1.28
CA ILE A 172 14.25 -1.19 -0.45
C ILE A 172 14.49 -0.79 1.00
N THR A 173 13.52 -0.14 1.63
CA THR A 173 13.66 0.45 2.98
C THR A 173 12.41 0.25 3.83
N GLY A 174 12.51 0.63 5.10
CA GLY A 174 11.36 0.70 6.00
C GLY A 174 10.94 -0.66 6.54
N ASN A 175 9.85 -0.65 7.32
CA ASN A 175 9.28 -1.85 7.93
C ASN A 175 8.53 -2.66 6.86
N LEU A 176 9.27 -3.42 6.06
CA LEU A 176 8.76 -4.19 4.94
C LEU A 176 9.12 -5.67 5.12
N ASP A 177 8.18 -6.56 4.85
CA ASP A 177 8.44 -7.99 4.71
C ASP A 177 8.27 -8.37 3.23
N ILE A 178 9.28 -8.98 2.64
CA ILE A 178 9.20 -9.51 1.27
C ILE A 178 9.30 -11.02 1.35
N CYS A 179 8.24 -11.71 0.93
CA CYS A 179 8.25 -13.16 0.92
C CYS A 179 8.30 -13.70 -0.50
N ASP A 180 9.46 -14.22 -0.88
CA ASP A 180 9.65 -14.92 -2.14
C ASP A 180 9.40 -16.42 -1.92
N ASP A 181 8.42 -17.00 -2.62
CA ASP A 181 8.09 -18.43 -2.49
C ASP A 181 9.24 -19.36 -2.94
N SER A 182 10.15 -18.85 -3.77
CA SER A 182 11.23 -19.62 -4.40
C SER A 182 12.60 -19.42 -3.75
N ALA A 183 12.75 -18.42 -2.86
CA ALA A 183 14.01 -18.05 -2.23
C ALA A 183 13.83 -17.65 -0.76
N THR A 184 14.90 -17.75 0.05
CA THR A 184 14.87 -17.28 1.46
C THR A 184 15.01 -15.75 1.58
N THR A 185 15.35 -15.08 0.47
CA THR A 185 15.52 -13.63 0.29
C THR A 185 15.06 -13.31 -1.14
N LEU A 186 15.55 -12.24 -1.76
CA LEU A 186 15.34 -12.00 -3.19
C LEU A 186 16.17 -12.95 -4.08
N ASP A 187 15.69 -13.26 -5.29
CA ASP A 187 16.47 -13.99 -6.31
C ASP A 187 17.70 -13.20 -6.76
N THR A 188 17.56 -11.87 -6.87
CA THR A 188 18.65 -10.95 -7.24
C THR A 188 18.56 -9.70 -6.39
N SER A 189 19.67 -9.32 -5.77
CA SER A 189 19.76 -8.17 -4.88
C SER A 189 21.07 -7.42 -5.08
N ASP A 190 21.14 -6.67 -6.17
CA ASP A 190 22.29 -5.82 -6.52
C ASP A 190 22.14 -4.38 -5.98
N GLY A 191 20.92 -3.99 -5.61
CA GLY A 191 20.58 -2.69 -5.04
C GLY A 191 20.76 -2.61 -3.53
N SER A 192 20.31 -1.49 -2.95
CA SER A 192 20.34 -1.27 -1.50
C SER A 192 19.12 -1.87 -0.83
N ILE A 193 19.32 -2.57 0.28
CA ILE A 193 18.24 -3.06 1.16
C ILE A 193 18.59 -2.66 2.59
N ASP A 194 17.68 -1.93 3.24
CA ASP A 194 17.83 -1.51 4.63
C ASP A 194 17.76 -2.69 5.60
N ALA A 195 18.43 -2.59 6.75
CA ALA A 195 18.43 -3.63 7.78
C ALA A 195 17.06 -3.86 8.45
N SER A 196 16.12 -2.91 8.30
CA SER A 196 14.73 -3.03 8.76
C SER A 196 13.86 -3.91 7.85
N VAL A 197 14.32 -4.23 6.63
CA VAL A 197 13.61 -5.12 5.72
C VAL A 197 13.77 -6.57 6.19
N THR A 198 12.65 -7.29 6.21
CA THR A 198 12.57 -8.69 6.61
C THR A 198 12.14 -9.58 5.43
N PHE A 199 12.36 -10.88 5.56
CA PHE A 199 12.07 -11.85 4.49
C PHE A 199 11.27 -13.03 5.02
N CYS A 200 10.04 -13.19 4.53
CA CYS A 200 9.07 -14.19 4.98
C CYS A 200 8.98 -14.30 6.52
N SER A 201 9.19 -13.18 7.23
CA SER A 201 9.20 -13.18 8.69
C SER A 201 7.79 -13.14 9.26
N CYS A 202 6.86 -12.64 8.47
CA CYS A 202 5.46 -12.67 8.77
C CYS A 202 4.83 -13.93 8.18
N SER A 203 4.30 -14.79 9.05
CA SER A 203 3.31 -15.76 8.59
C SER A 203 2.03 -14.99 8.29
N PRO A 204 1.47 -15.05 7.06
CA PRO A 204 0.08 -14.71 6.85
C PRO A 204 -0.84 -15.61 7.70
#